data_AF-A0A8C4VLF2-F1
#
_entry.id   AF-A0A8C4VLF2-F1
#
_cell.length_a   1.000
_cell.length_b   1.000
_cell.length_c   1.000
_cell.angle_alpha   90.00
_cell.angle_beta   90.00
_cell.angle_gamma   90.00
#
_symmetry.space_group_name_H-M   'P 1'
#
loop_
_entity.id
_entity.type
_entity.pdbx_description
1 polymer ?
#
loop_
_entity_poly.entity_id
_entity_poly.type
_entity_poly.pdbx_seq_one_letter_code
_entity_poly.pdbx_strand_id
1 'polypeptide(L)'
;MPSTAMAARHGLGRAWAGSSVQGRRLAHAGARGQLQREYDAVVIGGGHNGLVAAAYLQKSGVRTAVLERRHLLGGAAVTEEIVPGFKFSRASYLLSLLRPQISTELELQRHGLREYARDPYSFTPMLEDGQAQHSLLLGYDMAETQRQIAQFSSKDAQAYPKYEAFLRRLVSALDPLLDAAPVDPAAWSQGPLLQRLRALRGLQPLLRAGLALGKQLPQYYQVLTAPVTRILDLWFESEPLKATLATDAVIGTMASPHTPGSG
;
A
#
# COMPACT_ATOMS: atom_id res chain seq x y z
N MET A 1 7.35 -55.81 -31.24
CA MET A 1 7.80 -55.59 -32.63
C MET A 1 7.40 -54.18 -33.04
N PRO A 2 8.32 -53.26 -33.38
CA PRO A 2 9.59 -52.85 -32.75
C PRO A 2 9.42 -51.43 -32.12
N SER A 3 10.09 -51.03 -31.02
CA SER A 3 11.52 -50.82 -30.73
C SER A 3 12.13 -49.53 -31.32
N THR A 4 12.67 -48.73 -30.38
CA THR A 4 13.89 -47.87 -30.44
C THR A 4 13.92 -46.60 -31.31
N ALA A 5 14.20 -45.44 -30.69
CA ALA A 5 15.52 -44.81 -30.76
C ALA A 5 15.66 -43.57 -29.83
N MET A 6 16.66 -43.62 -28.96
CA MET A 6 17.38 -42.46 -28.42
C MET A 6 18.05 -41.70 -29.57
N ALA A 7 17.98 -40.37 -29.57
CA ALA A 7 18.98 -39.52 -30.22
C ALA A 7 19.06 -38.16 -29.52
N ALA A 8 20.17 -37.94 -28.81
CA ALA A 8 20.60 -36.65 -28.30
C ALA A 8 21.04 -35.73 -29.44
N ARG A 9 20.73 -34.43 -29.36
CA ARG A 9 21.54 -33.37 -30.01
C ARG A 9 21.49 -32.06 -29.21
N HIS A 10 22.68 -31.65 -28.77
CA HIS A 10 23.24 -30.29 -28.60
C HIS A 10 22.25 -29.11 -28.52
N GLY A 11 22.24 -28.26 -27.50
CA GLY A 11 23.39 -27.71 -26.78
C GLY A 11 23.80 -26.36 -27.39
N LEU A 12 23.07 -25.28 -27.05
CA LEU A 12 23.54 -23.89 -27.17
C LEU A 12 22.95 -23.07 -26.01
N GLY A 13 23.57 -23.23 -24.84
CA GLY A 13 23.36 -22.33 -23.71
C GLY A 13 23.99 -20.97 -24.01
N ARG A 14 23.19 -19.91 -23.97
CA ARG A 14 23.71 -18.56 -23.75
C ARG A 14 23.81 -18.36 -22.25
N ALA A 15 25.00 -18.66 -21.72
CA ALA A 15 25.40 -18.29 -20.38
C ALA A 15 25.40 -16.76 -20.26
N TRP A 16 24.46 -16.21 -19.50
CA TRP A 16 24.67 -14.92 -18.86
C TRP A 16 25.50 -15.20 -17.61
N ALA A 17 26.77 -14.79 -17.65
CA ALA A 17 27.64 -14.79 -16.48
C ALA A 17 27.13 -13.73 -15.50
N GLY A 18 26.17 -14.11 -14.67
CA GLY A 18 25.85 -13.40 -13.43
C GLY A 18 26.83 -13.87 -12.37
N SER A 19 27.73 -12.99 -11.96
CA SER A 19 28.63 -13.20 -10.83
C SER A 19 27.82 -13.54 -9.59
N SER A 20 27.89 -14.80 -9.15
CA SER A 20 27.36 -15.24 -7.87
C SER A 20 28.21 -14.67 -6.75
N VAL A 21 27.88 -13.45 -6.30
CA VAL A 21 28.37 -12.95 -5.01
C VAL A 21 27.62 -13.74 -3.94
N GLN A 22 28.26 -14.82 -3.48
CA GLN A 22 27.87 -15.52 -2.26
C GLN A 22 27.97 -14.54 -1.09
N GLY A 23 26.85 -13.87 -0.78
CA GLY A 23 26.71 -13.06 0.42
C GLY A 23 26.84 -13.95 1.66
N ARG A 24 28.02 -13.94 2.29
CA ARG A 24 28.19 -14.49 3.65
C ARG A 24 27.21 -13.76 4.57
N ARG A 25 26.21 -14.48 5.10
CA ARG A 25 25.41 -14.01 6.24
C ARG A 25 26.35 -13.86 7.43
N LEU A 26 26.81 -12.65 7.71
CA LEU A 26 27.46 -12.34 8.98
C LEU A 26 26.38 -12.19 10.04
N ALA A 27 26.12 -13.27 10.77
CA ALA A 27 25.39 -13.21 12.02
C ALA A 27 26.25 -12.43 13.04
N HIS A 28 25.94 -11.15 13.26
CA HIS A 28 26.49 -10.41 14.39
C HIS A 28 25.62 -10.61 15.62
N ALA A 29 25.66 -11.84 16.15
CA ALA A 29 25.22 -12.13 17.52
C ALA A 29 26.45 -12.05 18.42
N GLY A 30 26.49 -11.05 19.29
CA GLY A 30 27.43 -10.99 20.42
C GLY A 30 28.79 -10.37 20.11
N ALA A 31 28.86 -9.04 20.09
CA ALA A 31 30.10 -8.34 20.42
C ALA A 31 29.77 -6.95 20.97
N ARG A 32 30.25 -6.64 22.18
CA ARG A 32 30.56 -5.26 22.60
C ARG A 32 31.78 -4.77 21.78
N GLY A 33 31.66 -4.82 20.45
CA GLY A 33 32.72 -4.53 19.49
C GLY A 33 32.60 -3.08 19.05
N GLN A 34 33.75 -2.41 18.97
CA GLN A 34 33.91 -1.05 18.43
C GLN A 34 32.97 -0.82 17.24
N LEU A 35 32.20 0.28 17.27
CA LEU A 35 31.47 0.77 16.11
C LEU A 35 32.43 0.74 14.91
N GLN A 36 32.05 0.04 13.84
CA GLN A 36 32.83 0.06 12.61
C GLN A 36 32.97 1.53 12.19
N ARG A 37 34.21 2.02 12.06
CA ARG A 37 34.46 3.46 11.90
C ARG A 37 33.95 4.02 10.57
N GLU A 38 33.55 3.17 9.64
CA GLU A 38 33.17 3.55 8.28
C GLU A 38 31.88 2.85 7.86
N TYR A 39 30.84 3.66 7.65
CA TYR A 39 29.58 3.26 7.02
C TYR A 39 29.45 4.01 5.70
N ASP A 40 28.89 3.33 4.70
CA ASP A 40 28.61 3.93 3.39
C ASP A 40 27.29 4.72 3.41
N ALA A 41 26.37 4.37 4.33
CA ALA A 41 25.12 5.07 4.55
C ALA A 41 24.72 5.09 6.04
N VAL A 42 24.09 6.18 6.47
CA VAL A 42 23.53 6.32 7.82
C VAL A 42 22.04 6.64 7.71
N VAL A 43 21.20 5.80 8.31
CA VAL A 43 19.76 6.01 8.45
C VAL A 43 19.48 6.56 9.85
N ILE A 44 18.90 7.76 9.92
CA ILE A 44 18.53 8.41 11.18
C ILE A 44 17.06 8.10 11.47
N GLY A 45 16.82 7.32 12.52
CA GLY A 45 15.51 6.83 12.94
C GLY A 45 15.34 5.33 12.70
N GLY A 46 15.12 4.58 13.78
CA GLY A 46 14.82 3.15 13.79
C GLY A 46 13.33 2.84 13.66
N GLY A 47 12.59 3.68 12.92
CA GLY A 47 11.20 3.43 12.58
C GLY A 47 11.03 2.38 11.48
N HIS A 48 9.83 1.81 11.33
CA HIS A 48 9.55 0.81 10.29
C HIS A 48 10.04 1.23 8.88
N ASN A 49 9.81 2.49 8.46
CA ASN A 49 10.32 2.99 7.17
C ASN A 49 11.84 3.03 7.09
N GLY A 50 12.51 3.51 8.16
CA GLY A 50 13.97 3.56 8.22
C GLY A 50 14.60 2.16 8.23
N LEU A 51 13.97 1.21 8.92
CA LEU A 51 14.41 -0.18 8.95
C LEU A 51 14.22 -0.87 7.60
N VAL A 52 13.11 -0.63 6.89
CA VAL A 52 12.92 -1.12 5.52
C VAL A 52 14.01 -0.56 4.60
N ALA A 53 14.24 0.76 4.64
CA ALA A 53 15.29 1.39 3.84
C ALA A 53 16.68 0.80 4.14
N ALA A 54 17.03 0.66 5.41
CA ALA A 54 18.29 0.07 5.85
C ALA A 54 18.43 -1.39 5.38
N ALA A 55 17.36 -2.18 5.46
CA ALA A 55 17.36 -3.56 4.98
C ALA A 55 17.64 -3.65 3.47
N TYR A 56 17.04 -2.77 2.67
CA TYR A 56 17.31 -2.72 1.24
C TYR A 56 18.73 -2.26 0.89
N LEU A 57 19.24 -1.23 1.57
CA LEU A 57 20.63 -0.77 1.42
C LEU A 57 21.60 -1.92 1.73
N GLN A 58 21.40 -2.61 2.85
CA GLN A 58 22.25 -3.71 3.25
C GLN A 58 22.13 -4.92 2.29
N LYS A 59 20.92 -5.23 1.80
CA LYS A 59 20.70 -6.27 0.77
C LYS A 59 21.41 -5.93 -0.55
N SER A 60 21.66 -4.66 -0.80
CA SER A 60 22.42 -4.15 -1.94
C SER A 60 23.93 -4.07 -1.68
N GLY A 61 24.40 -4.54 -0.52
CA GLY A 61 25.81 -4.58 -0.14
C GLY A 61 26.37 -3.29 0.48
N VAL A 62 25.50 -2.31 0.78
CA VAL A 62 25.90 -1.03 1.40
C VAL A 62 26.11 -1.25 2.90
N ARG A 63 27.25 -0.81 3.46
CA ARG A 63 27.46 -0.82 4.92
C ARG A 63 26.60 0.26 5.56
N THR A 64 25.49 -0.13 6.17
CA THR A 64 24.51 0.81 6.70
C THR A 64 24.50 0.84 8.23
N ALA A 65 24.55 2.03 8.82
CA ALA A 65 24.24 2.26 10.22
C ALA A 65 22.80 2.76 10.38
N VAL A 66 22.10 2.29 11.41
CA VAL A 66 20.81 2.83 11.82
C VAL A 66 20.98 3.45 13.21
N LEU A 67 20.64 4.73 13.34
CA LEU A 67 20.71 5.46 14.61
C LEU A 67 19.30 5.77 15.10
N GLU A 68 18.88 5.14 16.19
CA GLU A 68 17.62 5.42 16.87
C GLU A 68 17.90 6.09 18.21
N ARG A 69 17.15 7.16 18.51
CA ARG A 69 17.28 7.91 19.76
C ARG A 69 16.74 7.10 20.95
N ARG A 70 15.69 6.32 20.72
CA ARG A 70 15.00 5.53 21.74
C ARG A 70 15.70 4.19 21.98
N HIS A 71 15.38 3.59 23.11
CA HIS A 71 15.87 2.25 23.47
C HIS A 71 15.17 1.10 22.72
N LEU A 72 14.23 1.40 21.81
CA LEU A 72 13.43 0.42 21.10
C LEU A 72 13.21 0.84 19.64
N LEU A 73 13.06 -0.16 18.77
CA LEU A 73 12.86 -0.02 17.33
C LEU A 73 11.38 -0.15 16.95
N GLY A 74 11.00 0.43 15.81
CA GLY A 74 9.66 0.33 15.21
C GLY A 74 8.99 1.68 14.93
N GLY A 75 9.43 2.74 15.61
CA GLY A 75 8.93 4.11 15.40
C GLY A 75 7.44 4.23 15.73
N ALA A 76 6.60 4.56 14.74
CA ALA A 76 5.15 4.66 14.91
C ALA A 76 4.44 3.30 15.12
N ALA A 77 5.10 2.19 14.77
CA ALA A 77 4.54 0.84 14.83
C ALA A 77 4.84 0.12 16.16
N VAL A 78 5.35 0.84 17.16
CA VAL A 78 5.72 0.25 18.45
C VAL A 78 4.48 0.05 19.31
N THR A 79 4.50 -1.06 20.04
CA THR A 79 3.54 -1.34 21.12
C THR A 79 4.23 -1.09 22.45
N GLU A 80 3.63 -0.25 23.29
CA GLU A 80 4.19 0.13 24.59
C GLU A 80 3.18 -0.11 25.72
N GLU A 81 3.69 -0.43 26.90
CA GLU A 81 2.89 -0.53 28.12
C GLU A 81 2.84 0.85 28.78
N ILE A 82 1.76 1.60 28.50
CA ILE A 82 1.55 2.94 29.05
C ILE A 82 0.91 2.85 30.45
N VAL A 83 0.07 1.82 30.64
CA VAL A 83 -0.60 1.50 31.91
C VAL A 83 -0.22 0.07 32.28
N PRO A 84 0.16 -0.22 33.53
CA PRO A 84 0.55 -1.57 33.95
C PRO A 84 -0.49 -2.63 33.57
N GLY A 85 -0.04 -3.69 32.87
CA GLY A 85 -0.87 -4.77 32.35
C GLY A 85 -1.53 -4.50 30.99
N PHE A 86 -1.41 -3.28 30.43
CA PHE A 86 -2.07 -2.90 29.18
C PHE A 86 -1.10 -2.38 28.12
N LYS A 87 -1.21 -2.93 26.92
CA LYS A 87 -0.37 -2.58 25.77
C LYS A 87 -1.15 -1.74 24.77
N PHE A 88 -0.49 -0.70 24.26
CA PHE A 88 -1.08 0.27 23.33
C PHE A 88 -0.19 0.42 22.11
N SER A 89 -0.79 0.45 20.92
CA SER A 89 -0.10 0.96 19.73
C SER A 89 -0.01 2.48 19.84
N ARG A 90 1.15 3.04 19.51
CA ARG A 90 1.42 4.47 19.70
C ARG A 90 0.88 5.37 18.60
N ALA A 91 0.85 4.91 17.36
CA ALA A 91 0.42 5.74 16.22
C ALA A 91 -0.04 4.92 15.01
N SER A 92 0.67 3.85 14.67
CA SER A 92 0.34 2.99 13.52
C SER A 92 -0.21 1.66 14.04
N TYR A 93 -1.54 1.56 14.06
CA TYR A 93 -2.28 0.39 14.54
C TYR A 93 -2.95 -0.41 13.41
N LEU A 94 -2.98 0.13 12.19
CA LEU A 94 -3.41 -0.54 10.97
C LEU A 94 -2.25 -0.66 10.00
N LEU A 95 -2.14 -1.82 9.36
CA LEU A 95 -1.17 -2.10 8.32
C LEU A 95 -1.81 -1.90 6.93
N SER A 96 -1.95 -0.65 6.49
CA SER A 96 -2.64 -0.33 5.23
C SER A 96 -1.68 -0.14 4.04
N LEU A 97 -0.56 0.56 4.25
CA LEU A 97 0.34 0.99 3.16
C LEU A 97 1.60 0.14 2.99
N LEU A 98 1.72 -0.99 3.70
CA LEU A 98 2.83 -1.91 3.49
C LEU A 98 2.66 -2.61 2.14
N ARG A 99 3.59 -2.36 1.21
CA ARG A 99 3.56 -3.01 -0.10
C ARG A 99 3.86 -4.52 0.03
N PRO A 100 3.06 -5.41 -0.59
CA PRO A 100 3.29 -6.86 -0.54
C PRO A 100 4.71 -7.28 -1.00
N GLN A 101 5.28 -6.52 -1.94
CA GLN A 101 6.64 -6.70 -2.44
C GLN A 101 7.68 -6.58 -1.32
N ILE A 102 7.54 -5.57 -0.44
CA ILE A 102 8.43 -5.38 0.71
C ILE A 102 8.35 -6.58 1.64
N SER A 103 7.13 -7.04 1.94
CA SER A 103 6.94 -8.21 2.82
C SER A 103 7.59 -9.47 2.25
N THR A 104 7.44 -9.68 0.94
CA THR A 104 7.97 -10.85 0.23
C THR A 104 9.50 -10.80 0.14
N GLU A 105 10.06 -9.66 -0.30
CA GLU A 105 11.49 -9.51 -0.54
C GLU A 105 12.33 -9.48 0.73
N LEU A 106 11.76 -9.00 1.84
CA LEU A 106 12.38 -9.03 3.16
C LEU A 106 11.99 -10.26 3.98
N GLU A 107 11.23 -11.20 3.39
CA GLU A 107 10.78 -12.44 4.02
C GLU A 107 10.11 -12.22 5.40
N LEU A 108 9.30 -11.17 5.56
CA LEU A 108 8.86 -10.71 6.89
C LEU A 108 8.06 -11.78 7.65
N GLN A 109 7.26 -12.61 6.96
CA GLN A 109 6.53 -13.74 7.55
C GLN A 109 7.47 -14.75 8.18
N ARG A 110 8.61 -15.05 7.55
CA ARG A 110 9.67 -15.91 8.11
C ARG A 110 10.31 -15.28 9.34
N HIS A 111 10.31 -13.96 9.43
CA HIS A 111 10.77 -13.18 10.58
C HIS A 111 9.67 -12.93 11.63
N GLY A 112 8.51 -13.57 11.49
CA GLY A 112 7.45 -13.56 12.50
C GLY A 112 6.34 -12.53 12.28
N LEU A 113 6.32 -11.83 11.15
CA LEU A 113 5.17 -11.00 10.79
C LEU A 113 3.92 -11.87 10.65
N ARG A 114 2.88 -11.51 11.39
CA ARG A 114 1.54 -12.11 11.30
C ARG A 114 0.54 -11.00 11.04
N GLU A 115 -0.23 -11.17 9.98
CA GLU A 115 -1.24 -10.21 9.56
C GLU A 115 -2.61 -10.76 9.95
N TYR A 116 -3.40 -9.93 10.62
CA TYR A 116 -4.76 -10.25 11.02
C TYR A 116 -5.69 -9.36 10.23
N ALA A 117 -6.58 -9.97 9.44
CA ALA A 117 -7.58 -9.24 8.71
C ALA A 117 -8.52 -8.54 9.69
N ARG A 118 -8.77 -7.25 9.46
CA ARG A 118 -9.76 -6.49 10.20
C ARG A 118 -11.11 -6.66 9.50
N ASP A 119 -11.95 -7.52 10.04
CA ASP A 119 -13.31 -7.75 9.56
C ASP A 119 -14.28 -7.80 10.75
N PRO A 120 -15.28 -6.92 10.84
CA PRO A 120 -15.57 -5.81 9.93
C PRO A 120 -14.48 -4.72 9.94
N TYR A 121 -14.24 -4.09 8.79
CA TYR A 121 -13.28 -3.00 8.66
C TYR A 121 -13.88 -1.63 8.99
N SER A 122 -15.19 -1.52 9.19
CA SER A 122 -15.82 -0.30 9.67
C SER A 122 -16.94 -0.58 10.67
N PHE A 123 -17.06 0.30 11.64
CA PHE A 123 -18.16 0.34 12.61
C PHE A 123 -18.52 1.80 12.88
N THR A 124 -19.73 2.18 12.50
CA THR A 124 -20.27 3.52 12.72
C THR A 124 -21.48 3.42 13.65
N PRO A 125 -21.33 3.74 14.94
CA PRO A 125 -22.47 3.78 15.86
C PRO A 125 -23.35 5.00 15.58
N MET A 126 -24.65 4.81 15.65
CA MET A 126 -25.63 5.89 15.57
C MET A 126 -26.27 6.08 16.94
N LEU A 127 -26.07 7.26 17.51
CA LEU A 127 -26.59 7.62 18.82
C LEU A 127 -27.91 8.38 18.65
N GLU A 128 -28.97 7.89 19.29
CA GLU A 128 -30.21 8.62 19.51
C GLU A 128 -30.36 8.83 21.02
N ASP A 129 -30.54 10.08 21.45
CA ASP A 129 -30.58 10.48 22.87
C ASP A 129 -29.39 9.97 23.71
N GLY A 130 -28.21 9.87 23.09
CA GLY A 130 -26.98 9.38 23.74
C GLY A 130 -26.89 7.87 23.90
N GLN A 131 -27.85 7.11 23.38
CA GLN A 131 -27.84 5.64 23.35
C GLN A 131 -27.65 5.12 21.93
N ALA A 132 -26.78 4.11 21.76
CA ALA A 132 -26.57 3.47 20.47
C ALA A 132 -27.77 2.57 20.14
N GLN A 133 -28.67 3.04 19.26
CA GLN A 133 -29.82 2.26 18.81
C GLN A 133 -29.55 1.50 17.50
N HIS A 134 -28.71 2.09 16.64
CA HIS A 134 -28.35 1.51 15.35
C HIS A 134 -26.85 1.61 15.12
N SER A 135 -26.35 0.77 14.21
CA SER A 135 -24.97 0.85 13.76
C SER A 135 -24.85 0.37 12.33
N LEU A 136 -23.85 0.89 11.62
CA LEU A 136 -23.45 0.39 10.32
C LEU A 136 -22.12 -0.36 10.44
N LEU A 137 -22.14 -1.64 10.07
CA LEU A 137 -20.93 -2.45 9.90
C LEU A 137 -20.64 -2.62 8.40
N LEU A 138 -19.39 -2.38 8.01
CA LEU A 138 -18.89 -2.71 6.66
C LEU A 138 -17.75 -3.72 6.79
N GLY A 139 -17.80 -4.78 5.99
CA GLY A 139 -16.88 -5.91 6.07
C GLY A 139 -16.61 -6.55 4.71
N TYR A 140 -15.89 -7.67 4.71
CA TYR A 140 -15.55 -8.36 3.46
C TYR A 140 -16.71 -9.18 2.86
N ASP A 141 -17.69 -9.58 3.69
CA ASP A 141 -18.92 -10.21 3.21
C ASP A 141 -19.85 -9.14 2.62
N MET A 142 -19.95 -9.14 1.28
CA MET A 142 -20.83 -8.23 0.54
C MET A 142 -22.31 -8.43 0.90
N ALA A 143 -22.76 -9.65 1.14
CA ALA A 143 -24.16 -9.92 1.46
C ALA A 143 -24.50 -9.39 2.86
N GLU A 144 -23.61 -9.55 3.83
CA GLU A 144 -23.76 -8.93 5.15
C GLU A 144 -23.70 -7.41 5.05
N THR A 145 -22.75 -6.86 4.29
CA THR A 145 -22.65 -5.41 4.08
C THR A 145 -23.92 -4.82 3.47
N GLN A 146 -24.51 -5.48 2.47
CA GLN A 146 -25.79 -5.05 1.91
C GLN A 146 -26.94 -5.14 2.92
N ARG A 147 -26.99 -6.18 3.77
CA ARG A 147 -27.97 -6.27 4.87
C ARG A 147 -27.80 -5.11 5.85
N GLN A 148 -26.56 -4.79 6.21
CA GLN A 148 -26.26 -3.70 7.13
C GLN A 148 -26.69 -2.33 6.57
N ILE A 149 -26.42 -2.08 5.28
CA ILE A 149 -26.83 -0.84 4.58
C ILE A 149 -28.36 -0.79 4.42
N ALA A 150 -29.02 -1.92 4.15
CA ALA A 150 -30.46 -1.98 3.92
C ALA A 150 -31.31 -1.55 5.13
N GLN A 151 -30.72 -1.53 6.33
CA GLN A 151 -31.32 -0.93 7.53
C GLN A 151 -31.61 0.57 7.35
N PHE A 152 -30.86 1.25 6.49
CA PHE A 152 -30.94 2.69 6.26
C PHE A 152 -31.49 3.03 4.87
N SER A 153 -31.08 2.30 3.83
CA SER A 153 -31.68 2.38 2.49
C SER A 153 -31.48 1.09 1.69
N SER A 154 -32.60 0.51 1.24
CA SER A 154 -32.59 -0.64 0.31
C SER A 154 -31.99 -0.29 -1.05
N LYS A 155 -32.12 0.97 -1.48
CA LYS A 155 -31.58 1.44 -2.77
C LYS A 155 -30.06 1.58 -2.70
N ASP A 156 -29.54 2.12 -1.60
CA ASP A 156 -28.10 2.22 -1.37
C ASP A 156 -27.47 0.82 -1.27
N ALA A 157 -28.12 -0.11 -0.59
CA ALA A 157 -27.67 -1.50 -0.52
C ALA A 157 -27.53 -2.14 -1.91
N GLN A 158 -28.47 -1.86 -2.82
CA GLN A 158 -28.40 -2.35 -4.22
C GLN A 158 -27.33 -1.62 -5.06
N ALA A 159 -27.06 -0.35 -4.75
CA ALA A 159 -26.06 0.46 -5.45
C ALA A 159 -24.62 0.14 -5.01
N TYR A 160 -24.43 -0.24 -3.75
CA TYR A 160 -23.11 -0.39 -3.12
C TYR A 160 -22.14 -1.33 -3.87
N PRO A 161 -22.52 -2.53 -4.36
CA PRO A 161 -21.62 -3.37 -5.13
C PRO A 161 -21.12 -2.71 -6.43
N LYS A 162 -21.93 -1.84 -7.05
CA LYS A 162 -21.56 -1.11 -8.26
C LYS A 162 -20.56 0.01 -7.95
N TYR A 163 -20.75 0.69 -6.81
CA TYR A 163 -19.80 1.68 -6.30
C TYR A 163 -18.44 1.05 -5.99
N GLU A 164 -18.42 -0.09 -5.29
CA GLU A 164 -17.20 -0.85 -5.00
C GLU A 164 -16.48 -1.30 -6.28
N ALA A 165 -17.23 -1.82 -7.27
CA ALA A 165 -16.66 -2.19 -8.56
C ALA A 165 -16.08 -0.98 -9.32
N PHE A 166 -16.72 0.19 -9.21
CA PHE A 166 -16.26 1.45 -9.78
C PHE A 166 -14.92 1.87 -9.13
N LEU A 167 -14.83 1.93 -7.80
CA LEU A 167 -13.58 2.25 -7.11
C LEU A 167 -12.47 1.22 -7.37
N ARG A 168 -12.80 -0.08 -7.38
CA ARG A 168 -11.82 -1.14 -7.66
C ARG A 168 -11.20 -1.02 -9.05
N ARG A 169 -11.95 -0.52 -10.03
CA ARG A 169 -11.41 -0.22 -11.37
C ARG A 169 -10.41 0.93 -11.32
N LEU A 170 -10.70 1.99 -10.56
CA LEU A 170 -9.75 3.08 -10.34
C LEU A 170 -8.46 2.57 -9.69
N VAL A 171 -8.58 1.82 -8.60
CA VAL A 171 -7.43 1.23 -7.90
C VAL A 171 -6.60 0.35 -8.83
N SER A 172 -7.25 -0.52 -9.60
CA SER A 172 -6.53 -1.41 -10.55
C SER A 172 -5.79 -0.65 -11.65
N ALA A 173 -6.25 0.54 -12.02
CA ALA A 173 -5.57 1.39 -13.00
C ALA A 173 -4.41 2.19 -12.38
N LEU A 174 -4.54 2.61 -11.13
CA LEU A 174 -3.54 3.44 -10.44
C LEU A 174 -2.45 2.63 -9.72
N ASP A 175 -2.74 1.41 -9.26
CA ASP A 175 -1.80 0.58 -8.49
C ASP A 175 -0.43 0.41 -9.20
N PRO A 176 -0.36 0.13 -10.51
CA PRO A 176 0.94 0.05 -11.21
C PRO A 176 1.72 1.37 -11.27
N LEU A 177 1.04 2.51 -11.12
CA LEU A 177 1.69 3.83 -11.11
C LEU A 177 2.47 4.07 -9.82
N LEU A 178 2.07 3.43 -8.72
CA LEU A 178 2.73 3.59 -7.41
C LEU A 178 4.14 2.99 -7.38
N ASP A 179 4.46 2.08 -8.30
CA ASP A 179 5.81 1.50 -8.49
C ASP A 179 6.54 2.05 -9.71
N ALA A 180 5.85 2.82 -10.56
CA ALA A 180 6.45 3.37 -11.75
C ALA A 180 7.39 4.52 -11.38
N ALA A 181 8.56 4.58 -12.04
CA ALA A 181 9.39 5.77 -11.96
C ALA A 181 8.58 6.98 -12.44
N PRO A 182 8.59 8.10 -11.70
CA PRO A 182 7.87 9.29 -12.11
C PRO A 182 8.42 9.80 -13.45
N VAL A 183 7.55 10.43 -14.23
CA VAL A 183 7.95 11.10 -15.47
C VAL A 183 8.83 12.28 -15.09
N ASP A 184 10.03 12.35 -15.67
CA ASP A 184 10.93 13.49 -15.52
C ASP A 184 10.60 14.56 -16.59
N PRO A 185 9.94 15.68 -16.23
CA PRO A 185 9.56 16.72 -17.18
C PRO A 185 10.78 17.50 -17.70
N ALA A 186 11.86 17.56 -16.92
CA ALA A 186 13.08 18.24 -17.30
C ALA A 186 13.86 17.43 -18.35
N ALA A 187 13.93 16.10 -18.20
CA ALA A 187 14.50 15.23 -19.21
C ALA A 187 13.76 15.30 -20.56
N TRP A 188 12.44 15.55 -20.54
CA TRP A 188 11.64 15.71 -21.76
C TRP A 188 11.94 17.02 -22.49
N SER A 189 12.07 18.13 -21.77
CA SER A 189 12.26 19.47 -22.34
C SER A 189 13.72 19.77 -22.69
N GLN A 190 14.68 19.30 -21.89
CA GLN A 190 16.09 19.71 -21.98
C GLN A 190 17.05 18.54 -22.28
N GLY A 191 16.58 17.29 -22.22
CA GLY A 191 17.44 16.12 -22.41
C GLY A 191 17.79 15.84 -23.88
N PRO A 192 18.95 15.20 -24.16
CA PRO A 192 19.30 14.68 -25.47
C PRO A 192 18.30 13.62 -25.97
N LEU A 193 18.25 13.38 -27.29
CA LEU A 193 17.23 12.55 -27.95
C LEU A 193 17.03 11.16 -27.31
N LEU A 194 18.12 10.50 -26.92
CA LEU A 194 18.09 9.20 -26.23
C LEU A 194 17.41 9.26 -24.85
N GLN A 195 17.60 10.34 -24.08
CA GLN A 195 16.92 10.53 -22.80
C GLN A 195 15.43 10.83 -23.01
N ARG A 196 15.07 11.61 -24.04
CA ARG A 196 13.66 11.86 -24.40
C ARG A 196 12.95 10.56 -24.79
N LEU A 197 13.57 9.70 -25.59
CA LEU A 197 13.02 8.38 -25.94
C LEU A 197 12.86 7.46 -24.72
N ARG A 198 13.79 7.51 -23.75
CA ARG A 198 13.64 6.78 -22.49
C ARG A 198 12.51 7.34 -21.62
N ALA A 199 12.34 8.66 -21.58
CA ALA A 199 11.25 9.31 -20.87
C ALA A 199 9.87 8.90 -21.44
N LEU A 200 9.75 8.64 -22.75
CA LEU A 200 8.52 8.09 -23.34
C LEU A 200 8.12 6.73 -22.75
N ARG A 201 9.08 5.90 -22.31
CA ARG A 201 8.75 4.65 -21.61
C ARG A 201 8.14 4.91 -20.23
N GLY A 202 8.50 6.01 -19.58
CA GLY A 202 7.88 6.47 -18.33
C GLY A 202 6.40 6.87 -18.49
N LEU A 203 5.95 7.17 -19.71
CA LEU A 203 4.54 7.43 -20.00
C LEU A 203 3.72 6.15 -20.19
N GLN A 204 4.35 4.99 -20.40
CA GLN A 204 3.65 3.74 -20.67
C GLN A 204 2.70 3.32 -19.54
N PRO A 205 3.07 3.40 -18.25
CA PRO A 205 2.15 3.11 -17.15
C PRO A 205 0.96 4.08 -17.12
N LEU A 206 1.20 5.38 -17.34
CA LEU A 206 0.15 6.40 -17.40
C LEU A 206 -0.84 6.16 -18.56
N LEU A 207 -0.32 5.83 -19.75
CA LEU A 207 -1.17 5.49 -20.90
C LEU A 207 -1.99 4.23 -20.63
N ARG A 208 -1.40 3.20 -20.00
CA ARG A 208 -2.12 1.99 -19.61
C ARG A 208 -3.22 2.29 -18.60
N ALA A 209 -2.95 3.12 -17.59
CA ALA A 209 -3.95 3.56 -16.63
C ALA A 209 -5.11 4.30 -17.34
N GLY A 210 -4.78 5.26 -18.22
CA GLY A 210 -5.79 5.97 -19.01
C GLY A 210 -6.64 5.05 -19.88
N LEU A 211 -6.03 4.08 -20.55
CA LEU A 211 -6.74 3.06 -21.35
C LEU A 211 -7.60 2.14 -20.47
N ALA A 212 -7.12 1.77 -19.29
CA ALA A 212 -7.86 0.95 -18.33
C ALA A 212 -9.10 1.69 -17.80
N LEU A 213 -9.02 3.00 -17.56
CA LEU A 213 -10.18 3.82 -17.18
C LEU A 213 -11.12 4.07 -18.38
N GLY A 214 -10.57 4.17 -19.59
CA GLY A 214 -11.31 4.24 -20.84
C GLY A 214 -12.28 5.43 -20.88
N LYS A 215 -13.51 5.20 -21.35
CA LYS A 215 -14.55 6.24 -21.47
C LYS A 215 -15.02 6.81 -20.13
N GLN A 216 -14.73 6.11 -19.03
CA GLN A 216 -15.10 6.54 -17.67
C GLN A 216 -14.05 7.49 -17.03
N LEU A 217 -12.97 7.80 -17.74
CA LEU A 217 -11.91 8.67 -17.24
C LEU A 217 -12.42 10.01 -16.68
N PRO A 218 -13.40 10.72 -17.27
CA PRO A 218 -13.94 11.95 -16.69
C PRO A 218 -14.60 11.76 -15.32
N GLN A 219 -15.26 10.62 -15.09
CA GLN A 219 -15.87 10.31 -13.79
C GLN A 219 -14.79 10.03 -12.74
N TYR A 220 -13.74 9.29 -13.10
CA TYR A 220 -12.62 9.05 -12.18
C TYR A 220 -11.81 10.32 -11.90
N TYR A 221 -11.68 11.22 -12.88
CA TYR A 221 -11.11 12.53 -12.66
C TYR A 221 -11.90 13.33 -11.60
N GLN A 222 -13.23 13.22 -11.60
CA GLN A 222 -14.05 13.84 -10.55
C GLN A 222 -13.78 13.21 -9.18
N VAL A 223 -13.62 11.89 -9.07
CA VAL A 223 -13.23 11.25 -7.79
C VAL A 223 -11.98 11.92 -7.24
N LEU A 224 -10.94 12.07 -8.06
CA LEU A 224 -9.65 12.65 -7.62
C LEU A 224 -9.67 14.16 -7.33
N THR A 225 -10.67 14.91 -7.78
CA THR A 225 -10.62 16.39 -7.78
C THR A 225 -11.83 17.06 -7.15
N ALA A 226 -12.96 16.37 -7.08
CA ALA A 226 -14.16 16.86 -6.43
C ALA A 226 -14.08 16.63 -4.90
N PRO A 227 -14.96 17.28 -4.14
CA PRO A 227 -15.21 16.89 -2.76
C PRO A 227 -15.86 15.52 -2.67
N VAL A 228 -15.55 14.75 -1.61
CA VAL A 228 -16.13 13.42 -1.40
C VAL A 228 -17.64 13.47 -1.27
N THR A 229 -18.20 14.53 -0.67
CA THR A 229 -19.66 14.64 -0.56
C THR A 229 -20.34 14.65 -1.92
N ARG A 230 -19.75 15.32 -2.91
CA ARG A 230 -20.28 15.31 -4.28
C ARG A 230 -20.25 13.91 -4.89
N ILE A 231 -19.18 13.15 -4.65
CA ILE A 231 -19.07 11.79 -5.18
C ILE A 231 -20.11 10.90 -4.51
N LEU A 232 -20.24 10.95 -3.19
CA LEU A 232 -21.15 10.10 -2.43
C LEU A 232 -22.62 10.43 -2.70
N ASP A 233 -22.98 11.71 -2.87
CA ASP A 233 -24.35 12.14 -3.21
C ASP A 233 -24.82 11.64 -4.60
N LEU A 234 -23.88 11.27 -5.50
CA LEU A 234 -24.24 10.64 -6.77
C LEU A 234 -24.66 9.17 -6.62
N TRP A 235 -24.17 8.51 -5.57
CA TRP A 235 -24.34 7.06 -5.38
C TRP A 235 -25.36 6.71 -4.32
N PHE A 236 -25.45 7.50 -3.25
CA PHE A 236 -26.13 7.13 -2.02
C PHE A 236 -27.03 8.23 -1.49
N GLU A 237 -28.12 7.85 -0.85
CA GLU A 237 -29.08 8.78 -0.23
C GLU A 237 -29.02 8.75 1.31
N SER A 238 -28.53 7.67 1.90
CA SER A 238 -28.46 7.51 3.35
C SER A 238 -27.23 8.20 3.95
N GLU A 239 -27.48 9.16 4.85
CA GLU A 239 -26.42 9.86 5.61
C GLU A 239 -25.48 8.91 6.37
N PRO A 240 -25.93 7.81 7.01
CA PRO A 240 -25.03 6.90 7.73
C PRO A 240 -23.96 6.27 6.84
N LEU A 241 -24.35 5.83 5.64
CA LEU A 241 -23.42 5.27 4.67
C LEU A 241 -22.47 6.34 4.14
N LYS A 242 -23.00 7.51 3.75
CA LYS A 242 -22.17 8.61 3.24
C LYS A 242 -21.15 9.08 4.28
N ALA A 243 -21.56 9.26 5.54
CA ALA A 243 -20.65 9.66 6.62
C ALA A 243 -19.55 8.61 6.88
N THR A 244 -19.91 7.32 6.83
CA THR A 244 -18.96 6.22 6.99
C THR A 244 -17.91 6.22 5.88
N LEU A 245 -18.32 6.30 4.62
CA LEU A 245 -17.41 6.32 3.47
C LEU A 245 -16.61 7.63 3.35
N ALA A 246 -17.19 8.76 3.74
CA ALA A 246 -16.48 10.05 3.75
C ALA A 246 -15.28 10.04 4.71
N THR A 247 -15.37 9.27 5.80
CA THR A 247 -14.27 9.11 6.76
C THR A 247 -13.03 8.52 6.10
N ASP A 248 -13.20 7.51 5.24
CA ASP A 248 -12.09 6.89 4.52
C ASP A 248 -11.44 7.84 3.52
N ALA A 249 -12.20 8.77 2.94
CA ALA A 249 -11.70 9.71 1.95
C ALA A 249 -10.88 10.87 2.56
N VAL A 250 -11.17 11.24 3.82
CA VAL A 250 -10.45 12.32 4.52
C VAL A 250 -9.45 11.83 5.56
N ILE A 251 -9.31 10.52 5.75
CA ILE A 251 -8.44 9.93 6.78
C ILE A 251 -6.98 10.39 6.60
N GLY A 252 -6.36 10.81 7.71
CA GLY A 252 -4.97 11.31 7.70
C GLY A 252 -4.79 12.69 7.07
N THR A 253 -5.88 13.35 6.67
CA THR A 253 -5.88 14.75 6.22
C THR A 253 -6.49 15.66 7.28
N MET A 254 -6.22 16.97 7.18
CA MET A 254 -6.93 18.01 7.95
C MET A 254 -8.02 18.68 7.11
N ALA A 255 -8.47 18.02 6.03
CA ALA A 255 -9.42 18.56 5.07
C ALA A 255 -10.88 18.23 5.46
N SER A 256 -11.80 19.10 5.06
CA SER A 256 -13.24 18.83 5.19
C SER A 256 -13.69 17.86 4.09
N PRO A 257 -14.73 17.04 4.31
CA PRO A 257 -15.38 16.27 3.24
C PRO A 257 -15.88 17.12 2.06
N HIS A 258 -16.03 18.43 2.27
CA HIS A 258 -16.41 19.40 1.24
C HIS A 258 -15.22 20.04 0.52
N THR A 259 -13.98 19.71 0.89
CA THR A 259 -12.78 20.26 0.25
C THR A 259 -12.54 19.57 -1.11
N PRO A 260 -12.30 20.33 -2.19
CA PRO A 260 -11.92 19.74 -3.47
C PRO A 260 -10.66 18.87 -3.36
N GLY A 261 -10.68 17.70 -4.00
CA GLY A 261 -9.59 16.72 -3.95
C GLY A 261 -9.67 15.75 -2.77
N SER A 262 -10.74 15.81 -1.98
CA SER A 262 -10.98 14.84 -0.90
C SER A 262 -11.71 13.59 -1.36
N GLY A 263 -12.12 13.50 -2.62
CA GLY A 263 -13.00 12.45 -3.16
C GLY A 263 -12.34 11.11 -3.44
#